data_AF-A0A434SR56-F1
#
_entry.id   AF-A0A434SR56-F1
#
_cell.length_a   1.000
_cell.length_b   1.000
_cell.length_c   1.000
_cell.angle_alpha   90.00
_cell.angle_beta   90.00
_cell.angle_gamma   90.00
#
_symmetry.space_group_name_H-M   'P 1'
#
loop_
_entity.id
_entity.type
_entity.pdbx_description
1 polymer ?
#
loop_
_entity_poly.entity_id
_entity_poly.type
_entity_poly.pdbx_seq_one_letter_code
_entity_poly.pdbx_strand_id
1 'polypeptide(L)'
;MNHEAGNGTAPPGSTAHIPATFVTQGRLARVRGQNILFSPSQRAIFAVNDTAAEIWRSLEEGTSPRAISAEMARAGVDGIEANRHVEAALRDWQRLSLIRPDAPPSVSAREAVSQVVAIAGLSVRIEYPAACAFPAVVVFRHLEVRRETADILFQLVEHEGRVHLFRDGDWVLSCAPDELPVMVKGQMLIEVLDRSAYELALHAAALLKNERIVLLCGNPGAGKTTLTLALVNAGFGFVSDDVTLLDS
;
A
#
# COMPACT_ATOMS: atom_id res chain seq x y z
N MET A 1 49.47 32.44 24.19
CA MET A 1 48.18 32.71 24.84
C MET A 1 47.24 33.13 23.72
N ASN A 2 46.67 32.14 23.02
CA ASN A 2 45.24 31.73 23.07
C ASN A 2 44.34 32.85 22.50
N HIS A 3 43.48 32.69 21.48
CA HIS A 3 42.74 31.55 20.96
C HIS A 3 42.29 31.81 19.51
N GLU A 4 42.06 30.73 18.75
CA GLU A 4 41.42 30.67 17.43
C GLU A 4 39.97 31.22 17.40
N ALA A 5 39.54 31.69 16.22
CA ALA A 5 38.14 31.62 15.80
C ALA A 5 38.11 31.33 14.29
N GLY A 6 38.00 30.04 13.96
CA GLY A 6 37.83 29.53 12.62
C GLY A 6 36.45 29.88 12.06
N ASN A 7 36.46 30.23 10.78
CA ASN A 7 35.29 30.52 9.96
C ASN A 7 34.51 29.22 9.73
N GLY A 8 33.51 28.96 10.57
CA GLY A 8 32.60 27.82 10.46
C GLY A 8 31.36 28.18 9.66
N THR A 9 31.39 27.94 8.35
CA THR A 9 30.21 27.91 7.49
C THR A 9 29.34 26.71 7.90
N ALA A 10 28.22 26.96 8.59
CA ALA A 10 27.23 25.92 8.86
C ALA A 10 26.55 25.49 7.53
N PRO A 11 26.32 24.19 7.29
CA PRO A 11 25.60 23.75 6.11
C PRO A 11 24.10 24.04 6.28
N PRO A 12 23.33 24.31 5.21
CA PRO A 12 21.88 24.37 5.28
C PRO A 12 21.33 22.94 5.36
N GLY A 13 21.41 22.33 6.54
CA GLY A 13 20.73 21.09 6.87
C GLY A 13 19.36 21.39 7.45
N SER A 14 18.44 21.88 6.61
CA SER A 14 17.02 21.82 6.92
C SER A 14 16.36 21.19 5.71
N THR A 15 16.09 19.89 5.80
CA THR A 15 15.05 19.25 5.00
C THR A 15 13.77 20.03 5.29
N ALA A 16 13.50 21.02 4.44
CA ALA A 16 12.22 21.68 4.43
C ALA A 16 11.19 20.59 4.23
N HIS A 17 10.47 20.23 5.30
CA HIS A 17 9.26 19.45 5.20
C HIS A 17 8.32 20.26 4.32
N ILE A 18 8.33 19.96 3.02
CA ILE A 18 7.30 20.43 2.10
C ILE A 18 6.00 19.87 2.70
N PRO A 19 5.04 20.73 3.13
CA PRO A 19 3.81 20.24 3.71
C PRO A 19 3.14 19.36 2.67
N ALA A 20 2.84 18.10 3.02
CA ALA A 20 2.21 17.18 2.12
C ALA A 20 0.85 17.76 1.68
N THR A 21 0.74 18.13 0.41
CA THR A 21 -0.57 18.32 -0.22
C THR A 21 -1.19 16.94 -0.41
N PHE A 22 -2.47 16.82 -0.09
CA PHE A 22 -3.24 15.58 -0.28
C PHE A 22 -4.16 15.73 -1.48
N VAL A 23 -4.31 14.65 -2.23
CA VAL A 23 -5.28 14.53 -3.32
C VAL A 23 -6.39 13.59 -2.87
N THR A 24 -7.63 14.07 -2.94
CA THR A 24 -8.83 13.30 -2.61
C THR A 24 -9.09 12.22 -3.67
N GLN A 25 -9.29 10.98 -3.22
CA GLN A 25 -9.68 9.82 -4.02
C GLN A 25 -11.14 9.42 -3.79
N GLY A 26 -11.69 9.81 -2.63
CA GLY A 26 -13.09 9.60 -2.27
C GLY A 26 -14.02 10.66 -2.86
N ARG A 27 -15.32 10.47 -2.66
CA ARG A 27 -16.35 11.47 -2.94
C ARG A 27 -17.23 11.68 -1.72
N LEU A 28 -17.42 12.92 -1.31
CA LEU A 28 -18.38 13.29 -0.29
C LEU A 28 -19.79 13.37 -0.90
N ALA A 29 -20.75 12.74 -0.24
CA ALA A 29 -22.16 12.88 -0.57
C ALA A 29 -22.99 12.97 0.71
N ARG A 30 -24.24 13.42 0.57
CA ARG A 30 -25.21 13.45 1.68
C ARG A 30 -26.43 12.62 1.33
N VAL A 31 -26.73 11.62 2.16
CA VAL A 31 -27.86 10.71 1.95
C VAL A 31 -28.74 10.72 3.19
N ARG A 32 -30.01 11.13 3.04
CA ARG A 32 -30.98 11.24 4.14
C ARG A 32 -30.46 12.03 5.36
N GLY A 33 -29.70 13.09 5.10
CA GLY A 33 -29.14 13.96 6.14
C GLY A 33 -27.77 13.53 6.68
N GLN A 34 -27.33 12.27 6.46
CA GLN A 34 -26.03 11.75 6.86
C GLN A 34 -24.96 12.07 5.81
N ASN A 35 -23.81 12.61 6.24
CA ASN A 35 -22.64 12.75 5.36
C ASN A 35 -21.95 11.39 5.22
N ILE A 36 -21.60 11.06 3.98
CA ILE A 36 -20.93 9.81 3.62
C ILE A 36 -19.73 10.09 2.71
N LEU A 37 -18.64 9.38 2.95
CA LEU A 37 -17.50 9.29 2.04
C LEU A 37 -17.56 7.97 1.30
N PHE A 38 -17.63 8.03 -0.03
CA PHE A 38 -17.51 6.87 -0.89
C PHE A 38 -16.06 6.73 -1.36
N SER A 39 -15.47 5.54 -1.19
CA SER A 39 -14.18 5.15 -1.76
C SER A 39 -14.42 4.28 -3.00
N PRO A 40 -14.19 4.80 -4.23
CA PRO A 40 -14.32 3.99 -5.44
C PRO A 40 -13.34 2.82 -5.48
N SER A 41 -12.11 3.04 -5.03
CA SER A 41 -11.04 2.04 -5.02
C SER A 41 -11.34 0.88 -4.07
N GLN A 42 -11.81 1.17 -2.86
CA GLN A 42 -12.17 0.15 -1.89
C GLN A 42 -13.61 -0.36 -2.03
N ARG A 43 -14.42 0.26 -2.91
CA ARG A 43 -15.88 0.03 -3.03
C ARG A 43 -16.60 0.08 -1.69
N ALA A 44 -16.17 1.01 -0.83
CA ALA A 44 -16.65 1.15 0.55
C ALA A 44 -17.33 2.51 0.76
N ILE A 45 -18.26 2.55 1.71
CA ILE A 45 -18.95 3.78 2.15
C ILE A 45 -18.71 3.95 3.65
N PHE A 46 -18.27 5.14 4.04
CA PHE A 46 -18.00 5.51 5.42
C PHE A 46 -18.95 6.62 5.85
N ALA A 47 -19.65 6.44 6.96
CA ALA A 47 -20.40 7.53 7.57
C ALA A 47 -19.43 8.49 8.26
N VAL A 48 -19.58 9.80 8.02
CA VAL A 48 -18.75 10.84 8.64
C VAL A 48 -19.62 11.88 9.34
N ASN A 49 -19.12 12.45 10.43
CA ASN A 49 -19.79 13.53 11.14
C ASN A 49 -19.66 14.86 10.37
N ASP A 50 -20.34 15.91 10.83
CA ASP A 50 -20.35 17.22 10.15
C ASP A 50 -18.96 17.87 10.13
N THR A 51 -18.20 17.79 11.23
CA THR A 51 -16.83 18.32 11.31
C THR A 51 -15.89 17.67 10.29
N ALA A 52 -15.92 16.33 10.18
CA ALA A 52 -15.12 15.61 9.19
C ALA A 52 -15.56 15.94 7.76
N ALA A 53 -16.86 16.14 7.52
CA ALA A 53 -17.36 16.57 6.21
C ALA A 53 -16.91 17.99 5.85
N GLU A 54 -16.81 18.90 6.83
CA GLU A 54 -16.26 20.24 6.62
C GLU A 54 -14.77 20.20 6.29
N ILE A 55 -13.97 19.47 7.08
CA ILE A 55 -12.53 19.26 6.80
C ILE A 55 -12.33 18.68 5.39
N TRP A 56 -13.18 17.72 4.99
CA TRP A 56 -13.10 17.11 3.65
C TRP A 56 -13.37 18.14 2.54
N ARG A 57 -14.41 18.97 2.67
CA ARG A 57 -14.73 19.99 1.66
C ARG A 57 -13.58 20.99 1.50
N SER A 58 -13.02 21.47 2.61
CA SER A 58 -11.87 22.38 2.57
C SER A 58 -10.67 21.72 1.88
N LEU A 59 -10.45 20.41 2.10
CA LEU A 59 -9.40 19.66 1.44
C LEU A 59 -9.64 19.50 -0.08
N GLU A 60 -10.87 19.20 -0.49
CA GLU A 60 -11.28 19.16 -1.92
C GLU A 60 -11.06 20.51 -2.62
N GLU A 61 -11.24 21.62 -1.89
CA GLU A 61 -10.98 22.98 -2.38
C GLU A 61 -9.49 23.34 -2.45
N GLY A 62 -8.60 22.43 -2.04
CA GLY A 62 -7.14 22.63 -2.06
C GLY A 62 -6.59 23.36 -0.83
N THR A 63 -7.38 23.49 0.23
CA THR A 63 -6.94 24.12 1.48
C THR A 63 -5.94 23.24 2.21
N SER A 64 -4.78 23.79 2.56
CA SER A 64 -3.78 23.03 3.32
C SER A 64 -4.29 22.63 4.72
N PRO A 65 -3.88 21.47 5.27
CA PRO A 65 -4.31 21.03 6.60
C PRO A 65 -4.09 22.08 7.71
N ARG A 66 -2.98 22.82 7.66
CA ARG A 66 -2.69 23.90 8.62
C ARG A 66 -3.69 25.05 8.53
N ALA A 67 -4.12 25.40 7.32
CA ALA A 67 -5.11 26.45 7.12
C ALA A 67 -6.50 26.00 7.58
N ILE A 68 -6.87 24.73 7.37
CA ILE A 68 -8.11 24.14 7.90
C ILE A 68 -8.12 24.21 9.43
N SER A 69 -7.03 23.79 10.10
CA SER A 69 -6.91 23.90 11.56
C SER A 69 -7.05 25.35 12.05
N ALA A 70 -6.46 26.32 11.33
CA ALA A 70 -6.56 27.74 11.67
C ALA A 70 -7.97 28.30 11.45
N GLU A 71 -8.72 27.79 10.47
CA GLU A 71 -10.13 28.14 10.24
C GLU A 71 -11.04 27.62 11.34
N MET A 72 -10.87 26.37 11.74
CA MET A 72 -11.58 25.79 12.88
C MET A 72 -11.30 26.56 14.17
N ALA A 73 -10.05 26.96 14.39
CA ALA A 73 -9.67 27.77 15.56
C ALA A 73 -10.34 29.15 15.54
N ARG A 74 -10.42 29.81 14.37
CA ARG A 74 -11.15 31.08 14.20
C ARG A 74 -12.66 30.92 14.40
N ALA A 75 -13.23 29.76 14.12
CA ALA A 75 -14.62 29.43 14.37
C ALA A 75 -14.93 29.12 15.84
N GLY A 76 -13.93 29.14 16.73
CA GLY A 76 -14.09 29.01 18.18
C GLY A 76 -13.68 27.65 18.75
N VAL A 77 -13.11 26.75 17.95
CA VAL A 77 -12.52 25.49 18.46
C VAL A 77 -11.16 25.80 19.10
N ASP A 78 -10.79 25.11 20.18
CA ASP A 78 -9.44 25.22 20.73
C ASP A 78 -8.39 24.85 19.68
N GLY A 79 -7.30 25.62 19.57
CA GLY A 79 -6.32 25.46 18.49
C GLY A 79 -5.59 24.11 18.52
N ILE A 80 -5.35 23.54 19.71
CA ILE A 80 -4.72 22.22 19.85
C ILE A 80 -5.72 21.14 19.46
N GLU A 81 -6.98 21.29 19.86
CA GLU A 81 -8.05 20.37 19.52
C GLU A 81 -8.38 20.38 18.02
N ALA A 82 -8.45 21.56 17.39
CA ALA A 82 -8.62 21.72 15.95
C ALA A 82 -7.54 20.97 15.16
N ASN A 83 -6.27 21.18 15.54
CA ASN A 83 -5.17 20.46 14.92
C ASN A 83 -5.28 18.95 15.11
N ARG A 84 -5.66 18.49 16.31
CA ARG A 84 -5.86 17.06 16.58
C ARG A 84 -6.94 16.45 15.70
N HIS A 85 -8.07 17.15 15.50
CA HIS A 85 -9.17 16.68 14.66
C HIS A 85 -8.78 16.55 13.19
N VAL A 86 -8.13 17.57 12.62
CA VAL A 86 -7.64 17.55 11.23
C VAL A 86 -6.63 16.42 11.03
N GLU A 87 -5.64 16.32 11.92
CA GLU A 87 -4.62 15.28 11.87
C GLU A 87 -5.19 13.86 12.03
N ALA A 88 -6.20 13.67 12.88
CA ALA A 88 -6.87 12.39 13.03
C ALA A 88 -7.66 12.02 11.76
N ALA A 89 -8.40 12.98 11.19
CA ALA A 89 -9.16 12.76 9.96
C ALA A 89 -8.24 12.38 8.78
N LEU A 90 -7.12 13.09 8.60
CA LEU A 90 -6.15 12.77 7.54
C LEU A 90 -5.57 11.37 7.69
N ARG A 91 -5.14 10.99 8.92
CA ARG A 91 -4.63 9.64 9.19
C ARG A 91 -5.66 8.56 8.88
N ASP A 92 -6.91 8.77 9.29
CA ASP A 92 -7.99 7.82 9.00
C ASP A 92 -8.28 7.72 7.50
N TRP A 93 -8.31 8.85 6.78
CA TRP A 93 -8.58 8.87 5.35
C TRP A 93 -7.42 8.30 4.53
N GLN A 94 -6.17 8.50 4.93
CA GLN A 94 -5.03 7.81 4.33
C GLN A 94 -5.16 6.29 4.54
N ARG A 95 -5.51 5.86 5.76
CA ARG A 95 -5.74 4.44 6.07
C ARG A 95 -6.84 3.81 5.24
N LEU A 96 -7.90 4.56 4.97
CA LEU A 96 -9.05 4.13 4.17
C LEU A 96 -8.86 4.39 2.67
N SER A 97 -7.65 4.75 2.22
CA SER A 97 -7.34 5.08 0.82
C SER A 97 -8.27 6.14 0.21
N LEU A 98 -8.84 7.01 1.05
CA LEU A 98 -9.72 8.10 0.67
C LEU A 98 -8.93 9.32 0.22
N ILE A 99 -7.70 9.48 0.71
CA ILE A 99 -6.75 10.50 0.26
C ILE A 99 -5.38 9.87 -0.02
N ARG A 100 -4.60 10.50 -0.88
CA ARG A 100 -3.20 10.14 -1.15
C ARG A 100 -2.30 11.37 -1.10
N PRO A 101 -0.99 11.22 -0.87
CA PRO A 101 -0.03 12.30 -1.10
C PRO A 101 -0.06 12.74 -2.58
N ASP A 102 0.06 14.05 -2.83
CA ASP A 102 0.01 14.66 -4.17
C ASP A 102 1.19 14.26 -5.06
N ALA A 103 2.36 14.05 -4.46
CA ALA A 103 3.53 13.50 -5.14
C ALA A 103 4.08 12.28 -4.40
N PRO A 104 4.63 11.28 -5.12
CA PRO A 104 5.50 10.31 -4.47
C PRO A 104 6.63 11.08 -3.79
N PRO A 105 6.88 10.88 -2.48
CA PRO A 105 8.10 11.39 -1.89
C PRO A 105 9.27 10.86 -2.71
N SER A 106 10.14 11.75 -3.18
CA SER A 106 11.34 11.35 -3.91
C SER A 106 12.19 10.49 -2.99
N VAL A 107 12.12 9.16 -3.17
CA VAL A 107 12.99 8.23 -2.46
C VAL A 107 14.40 8.53 -2.92
N SER A 108 15.28 8.92 -2.00
CA SER A 108 16.71 8.93 -2.29
C SER A 108 17.12 7.50 -2.64
N ALA A 109 17.32 7.22 -3.93
CA ALA A 109 17.68 5.91 -4.48
C ALA A 109 18.89 5.24 -3.81
N ARG A 110 19.65 5.98 -3.00
CA ARG A 110 20.82 5.50 -2.25
C ARG A 110 20.49 4.59 -1.07
N GLU A 111 19.24 4.55 -0.60
CA GLU A 111 18.82 3.75 0.56
C GLU A 111 17.67 2.79 0.24
N ALA A 112 17.40 2.52 -1.04
CA ALA A 112 16.38 1.56 -1.45
C ALA A 112 16.97 0.15 -1.56
N VAL A 113 16.22 -0.84 -1.10
CA VAL A 113 16.48 -2.26 -1.38
C VAL A 113 15.68 -2.63 -2.62
N SER A 114 16.36 -3.12 -3.66
CA SER A 114 15.69 -3.55 -4.89
C SER A 114 15.68 -5.08 -4.99
N GLN A 115 14.53 -5.63 -5.33
CA GLN A 115 14.35 -7.06 -5.57
C GLN A 115 13.59 -7.25 -6.89
N VAL A 116 14.02 -8.20 -7.72
CA VAL A 116 13.27 -8.58 -8.92
C VAL A 116 12.74 -9.99 -8.72
N VAL A 117 11.43 -10.15 -8.82
CA VAL A 117 10.74 -11.42 -8.60
C VAL A 117 9.97 -11.82 -9.86
N ALA A 118 9.80 -13.13 -10.07
CA ALA A 118 9.00 -13.64 -11.17
C ALA A 118 7.89 -14.57 -10.67
N ILE A 119 6.68 -14.36 -11.18
CA ILE A 119 5.49 -15.16 -10.85
C ILE A 119 4.60 -15.27 -12.09
N ALA A 120 4.13 -16.47 -12.42
CA ALA A 120 3.25 -16.72 -13.58
C ALA A 120 3.74 -16.08 -14.91
N GLY A 121 5.06 -16.07 -15.14
CA GLY A 121 5.68 -15.47 -16.32
C GLY A 121 5.86 -13.95 -16.27
N LEU A 122 5.27 -13.28 -15.29
CA LEU A 122 5.40 -11.84 -15.05
C LEU A 122 6.62 -11.55 -14.19
N SER A 123 7.42 -10.55 -14.58
CA SER A 123 8.53 -10.05 -13.79
C SER A 123 8.21 -8.70 -13.14
N VAL A 124 8.38 -8.61 -11.82
CA VAL A 124 8.06 -7.42 -11.03
C VAL A 124 9.32 -6.96 -10.30
N ARG A 125 9.67 -5.69 -10.47
CA ARG A 125 10.69 -5.02 -9.66
C ARG A 125 10.02 -4.39 -8.46
N ILE A 126 10.50 -4.70 -7.27
CA ILE A 126 10.02 -4.12 -6.02
C ILE A 126 11.16 -3.28 -5.43
N GLU A 127 10.89 -2.01 -5.22
CA GLU A 127 11.79 -1.06 -4.56
C GLU A 127 11.25 -0.77 -3.16
N TYR A 128 11.94 -1.27 -2.14
CA TYR A 128 11.61 -1.07 -0.74
C TYR A 128 12.45 0.07 -0.16
N PRO A 129 11.91 0.92 0.74
CA PRO A 129 12.72 1.69 1.66
C PRO A 129 13.52 0.73 2.56
N ALA A 130 14.82 0.96 2.76
CA ALA A 130 15.65 0.06 3.58
C ALA A 130 15.09 -0.16 4.99
N ALA A 131 14.46 0.87 5.58
CA ALA A 131 13.89 0.82 6.93
C ALA A 131 12.76 -0.23 7.09
N CYS A 132 12.00 -0.52 6.03
CA CYS A 132 10.87 -1.46 6.07
C CYS A 132 10.99 -2.61 5.07
N ALA A 133 12.15 -2.79 4.41
CA ALA A 133 12.38 -3.89 3.48
C ALA A 133 12.22 -5.27 4.14
N PHE A 134 12.61 -5.41 5.42
CA PHE A 134 12.35 -6.61 6.20
C PHE A 134 10.99 -6.52 6.92
N PRO A 135 10.16 -7.58 6.92
CA PRO A 135 10.43 -8.92 6.41
C PRO A 135 10.06 -9.16 4.95
N ALA A 136 9.43 -8.19 4.26
CA ALA A 136 8.87 -8.37 2.92
C ALA A 136 9.87 -8.95 1.90
N VAL A 137 11.09 -8.40 1.84
CA VAL A 137 12.15 -8.88 0.93
C VAL A 137 12.50 -10.35 1.15
N VAL A 138 12.41 -10.84 2.40
CA VAL A 138 12.69 -12.24 2.74
C VAL A 138 11.52 -13.13 2.33
N VAL A 139 10.28 -12.68 2.56
CA VAL A 139 9.07 -13.40 2.16
C VAL A 139 9.10 -13.73 0.68
N PHE A 140 9.51 -12.79 -0.17
CA PHE A 140 9.52 -12.98 -1.63
C PHE A 140 10.83 -13.52 -2.21
N ARG A 141 11.84 -13.79 -1.38
CA ARG A 141 13.16 -14.27 -1.83
C ARG A 141 13.09 -15.53 -2.68
N HIS A 142 12.13 -16.42 -2.40
CA HIS A 142 11.96 -17.66 -3.14
C HIS A 142 11.47 -17.47 -4.60
N LEU A 143 10.96 -16.27 -4.92
CA LEU A 143 10.54 -15.87 -6.28
C LEU A 143 11.60 -15.03 -7.00
N GLU A 144 12.73 -14.74 -6.34
CA GLU A 144 13.73 -13.82 -6.83
C GLU A 144 14.45 -14.36 -8.07
N VAL A 145 14.58 -13.51 -9.09
CA VAL A 145 15.25 -13.84 -10.36
C VAL A 145 16.28 -12.78 -10.71
N ARG A 146 17.34 -13.20 -11.42
CA ARG A 146 18.31 -12.26 -11.98
C ARG A 146 17.83 -11.78 -13.35
N ARG A 147 17.23 -10.59 -13.40
CA ARG A 147 16.83 -9.91 -14.63
C ARG A 147 17.16 -8.41 -14.57
N GLU A 148 17.63 -7.88 -15.69
CA GLU A 148 17.94 -6.44 -15.82
C GLU A 148 16.68 -5.59 -16.02
N THR A 149 15.67 -6.14 -16.69
CA THR A 149 14.37 -5.48 -16.91
C THR A 149 13.25 -6.20 -16.17
N ALA A 150 12.21 -5.45 -15.81
CA ALA A 150 10.99 -5.96 -15.23
C ALA A 150 9.80 -5.40 -16.01
N ASP A 151 8.70 -6.15 -16.05
CA ASP A 151 7.47 -5.75 -16.75
C ASP A 151 6.70 -4.68 -15.97
N ILE A 152 6.90 -4.64 -14.64
CA ILE A 152 6.22 -3.75 -13.71
C ILE A 152 7.20 -3.27 -12.64
N LEU A 153 7.08 -2.00 -12.23
CA LEU A 153 7.74 -1.44 -11.07
C LEU A 153 6.73 -1.20 -9.94
N PHE A 154 6.95 -1.86 -8.80
CA PHE A 154 6.35 -1.54 -7.52
C PHE A 154 7.33 -0.70 -6.69
N GLN A 155 7.03 0.58 -6.54
CA GLN A 155 7.81 1.49 -5.72
C GLN A 155 7.11 1.74 -4.39
N LEU A 156 7.78 1.40 -3.30
CA LEU A 156 7.28 1.58 -1.94
C LEU A 156 7.91 2.83 -1.34
N VAL A 157 7.08 3.66 -0.70
CA VAL A 157 7.54 4.90 -0.08
C VAL A 157 6.98 5.02 1.34
N GLU A 158 7.87 5.22 2.31
CA GLU A 158 7.46 5.48 3.68
C GLU A 158 7.10 6.97 3.85
N HIS A 159 5.92 7.22 4.41
CA HIS A 159 5.46 8.57 4.72
C HIS A 159 4.53 8.53 5.94
N GLU A 160 4.83 9.36 6.94
CA GLU A 160 4.02 9.50 8.16
C GLU A 160 3.68 8.16 8.86
N GLY A 161 4.63 7.23 8.87
CA GLY A 161 4.46 5.91 9.49
C GLY A 161 3.62 4.92 8.70
N ARG A 162 3.27 5.23 7.44
CA ARG A 162 2.64 4.31 6.49
C ARG A 162 3.55 4.05 5.31
N VAL A 163 3.31 2.93 4.62
CA VAL A 163 3.98 2.60 3.37
C VAL A 163 2.98 2.78 2.23
N HIS A 164 3.34 3.60 1.26
CA HIS A 164 2.57 3.87 0.05
C HIS A 164 3.14 3.05 -1.10
N LEU A 165 2.28 2.32 -1.80
CA LEU A 165 2.64 1.60 -3.01
C LEU A 165 2.29 2.44 -4.24
N PHE A 166 3.27 2.57 -5.13
CA PHE A 166 3.13 3.09 -6.47
C PHE A 166 3.44 1.99 -7.48
N ARG A 167 2.67 1.94 -8.56
CA ARG A 167 2.84 1.03 -9.68
C ARG A 167 3.15 1.84 -10.93
N ASP A 168 4.37 1.69 -11.45
CA ASP A 168 4.89 2.46 -12.57
C ASP A 168 4.75 3.99 -12.39
N GLY A 169 4.83 4.46 -11.14
CA GLY A 169 4.67 5.88 -10.75
C GLY A 169 3.25 6.28 -10.37
N ASP A 170 2.23 5.47 -10.67
CA ASP A 170 0.86 5.72 -10.28
C ASP A 170 0.58 5.21 -8.86
N TRP A 171 -0.07 6.01 -8.04
CA TRP A 171 -0.42 5.58 -6.67
C TRP A 171 -1.48 4.49 -6.69
N VAL A 172 -1.27 3.44 -5.88
CA VAL A 172 -2.19 2.31 -5.78
C VAL A 172 -2.94 2.31 -4.45
N LEU A 173 -2.20 2.21 -3.35
CA LEU A 173 -2.75 2.12 -1.99
C LEU A 173 -1.70 2.46 -0.92
N SER A 174 -2.10 2.51 0.35
CA SER A 174 -1.17 2.56 1.48
C SER A 174 -1.52 1.55 2.57
N CYS A 175 -0.51 1.02 3.27
CA CYS A 175 -0.67 0.06 4.36
C CYS A 175 0.22 0.40 5.56
N ALA A 176 0.00 -0.27 6.68
CA ALA A 176 0.97 -0.25 7.77
C ALA A 176 2.25 -1.06 7.37
N PRO A 177 3.42 -0.77 7.96
CA PRO A 177 4.66 -1.47 7.61
C PRO A 177 4.61 -3.00 7.81
N ASP A 178 3.88 -3.49 8.81
CA ASP A 178 3.70 -4.92 9.10
C ASP A 178 2.77 -5.63 8.10
N GLU A 179 1.90 -4.88 7.43
CA GLU A 179 1.01 -5.38 6.36
C GLU A 179 1.72 -5.44 5.00
N LEU A 180 2.92 -4.88 4.88
CA LEU A 180 3.66 -4.74 3.62
C LEU A 180 3.77 -6.05 2.81
N PRO A 181 4.14 -7.22 3.39
CA PRO A 181 4.22 -8.46 2.61
C PRO A 181 2.86 -8.90 2.07
N VAL A 182 1.79 -8.76 2.86
CA VAL A 182 0.44 -9.13 2.45
C VAL A 182 -0.04 -8.23 1.32
N MET A 183 0.21 -6.93 1.47
CA MET A 183 -0.17 -5.91 0.49
C MET A 183 0.57 -6.11 -0.85
N VAL A 184 1.89 -6.31 -0.83
CA VAL A 184 2.67 -6.60 -2.06
C VAL A 184 2.18 -7.89 -2.72
N LYS A 185 1.95 -8.97 -1.95
CA LYS A 185 1.42 -10.23 -2.48
C LYS A 185 0.08 -10.02 -3.20
N GLY A 186 -0.84 -9.29 -2.57
CA GLY A 186 -2.15 -9.00 -3.16
C GLY A 186 -2.05 -8.24 -4.48
N GLN A 187 -1.14 -7.26 -4.56
CA GLN A 187 -0.94 -6.47 -5.78
C GLN A 187 -0.27 -7.28 -6.89
N MET A 188 0.69 -8.15 -6.56
CA MET A 188 1.24 -9.09 -7.53
C MET A 188 0.17 -10.04 -8.07
N LEU A 189 -0.74 -10.53 -7.21
CA LEU A 189 -1.85 -11.38 -7.64
C LEU A 189 -2.80 -10.64 -8.60
N ILE A 190 -3.14 -9.39 -8.32
CA ILE A 190 -3.96 -8.55 -9.21
C ILE A 190 -3.29 -8.42 -10.59
N GLU A 191 -1.99 -8.12 -10.63
CA GLU A 191 -1.27 -7.98 -11.91
C GLU A 191 -1.20 -9.31 -12.68
N VAL A 192 -1.04 -10.44 -12.00
CA VAL A 192 -1.11 -11.77 -12.63
C VAL A 192 -2.50 -12.03 -13.20
N LEU A 193 -3.57 -11.75 -12.44
CA LEU A 193 -4.94 -11.96 -12.91
C LEU A 193 -5.32 -11.03 -14.08
N ASP A 194 -4.80 -9.81 -14.12
CA ASP A 194 -5.12 -8.85 -15.18
C ASP A 194 -4.32 -9.10 -16.47
N ARG A 195 -3.13 -9.72 -16.38
CA ARG A 195 -2.19 -9.85 -17.52
C ARG A 195 -1.97 -11.28 -18.02
N SER A 196 -2.15 -12.29 -17.18
CA SER A 196 -1.91 -13.67 -17.59
C SER A 196 -3.05 -14.18 -18.48
N ALA A 197 -2.69 -14.92 -19.53
CA ALA A 197 -3.65 -15.72 -20.27
C ALA A 197 -3.99 -16.96 -19.45
N TYR A 198 -5.24 -17.11 -19.04
CA TYR A 198 -5.80 -18.29 -18.39
C TYR A 198 -7.27 -18.41 -18.77
N GLU A 199 -7.80 -19.63 -18.79
CA GLU A 199 -9.23 -19.87 -19.01
C GLU A 199 -10.01 -19.74 -17.70
N LEU A 200 -9.43 -20.22 -16.60
CA LEU A 200 -10.08 -20.18 -15.28
C LEU A 200 -9.09 -19.91 -14.14
N ALA A 201 -9.47 -19.00 -13.24
CA ALA A 201 -8.78 -18.78 -11.97
C ALA A 201 -9.65 -19.32 -10.82
N LEU A 202 -9.13 -20.31 -10.09
CA LEU A 202 -9.82 -20.96 -8.98
C LEU A 202 -9.15 -20.64 -7.65
N HIS A 203 -9.96 -20.31 -6.64
CA HIS A 203 -9.53 -20.30 -5.24
C HIS A 203 -9.47 -21.75 -4.72
N ALA A 204 -8.48 -22.49 -5.20
CA ALA A 204 -8.26 -23.90 -4.95
C ALA A 204 -6.77 -24.16 -4.78
N ALA A 205 -6.43 -25.10 -3.89
CA ALA A 205 -5.08 -25.64 -3.83
C ALA A 205 -4.89 -26.66 -4.95
N ALA A 206 -3.69 -26.75 -5.49
CA ALA A 206 -3.30 -27.68 -6.53
C ALA A 206 -2.10 -28.52 -6.10
N LEU A 207 -2.20 -29.83 -6.36
CA LEU A 207 -1.18 -30.82 -6.06
C LEU A 207 -0.90 -31.67 -7.31
N LEU A 208 0.33 -32.14 -7.47
CA LEU A 208 0.74 -33.01 -8.57
C LEU A 208 0.91 -34.45 -8.07
N LYS A 209 0.31 -35.42 -8.75
CA LYS A 209 0.56 -36.84 -8.53
C LYS A 209 0.51 -37.61 -9.83
N ASN A 210 1.58 -38.32 -10.16
CA ASN A 210 1.68 -39.16 -11.36
C ASN A 210 1.27 -38.39 -12.63
N GLU A 211 1.87 -37.23 -12.88
CA GLU A 211 1.58 -36.34 -14.01
C GLU A 211 0.12 -35.83 -14.09
N ARG A 212 -0.63 -35.89 -12.99
CA ARG A 212 -2.00 -35.36 -12.90
C ARG A 212 -2.11 -34.32 -11.80
N ILE A 213 -2.87 -33.26 -12.08
CA ILE A 213 -3.22 -32.24 -11.11
C ILE A 213 -4.46 -32.66 -10.33
N VAL A 214 -4.37 -32.55 -9.00
CA VAL A 214 -5.49 -32.70 -8.07
C VAL A 214 -5.80 -31.31 -7.52
N LEU A 215 -7.03 -30.86 -7.72
CA LEU A 215 -7.54 -29.60 -7.18
C LEU A 215 -8.32 -29.86 -5.90
N LEU A 216 -7.97 -29.15 -4.84
CA LEU A 216 -8.71 -29.14 -3.59
C LEU A 216 -9.60 -27.90 -3.54
N CYS A 217 -10.89 -28.13 -3.81
CA CYS A 217 -11.92 -27.10 -3.76
C CYS A 217 -12.67 -27.15 -2.43
N GLY A 218 -13.08 -26.00 -1.92
CA GLY A 218 -13.88 -25.92 -0.70
C GLY A 218 -13.90 -24.50 -0.13
N ASN A 219 -14.83 -24.25 0.79
CA ASN A 219 -14.99 -22.95 1.41
C ASN A 219 -13.71 -22.49 2.14
N PRO A 220 -13.51 -21.17 2.32
CA PRO A 220 -12.49 -20.66 3.24
C PRO A 220 -12.61 -21.36 4.62
N GLY A 221 -11.48 -21.75 5.21
CA GLY A 221 -11.47 -22.46 6.50
C GLY A 221 -11.78 -23.96 6.44
N ALA A 222 -12.12 -24.54 5.28
CA ALA A 222 -12.41 -25.98 5.15
C ALA A 222 -11.19 -26.92 5.31
N GLY A 223 -10.01 -26.38 5.65
CA GLY A 223 -8.79 -27.17 5.85
C GLY A 223 -7.99 -27.49 4.59
N LYS A 224 -8.23 -26.80 3.46
CA LYS A 224 -7.51 -27.01 2.18
C LYS A 224 -5.99 -26.96 2.35
N THR A 225 -5.48 -25.92 3.00
CA THR A 225 -4.03 -25.75 3.25
C THR A 225 -3.48 -26.86 4.13
N THR A 226 -4.20 -27.26 5.19
CA THR A 226 -3.81 -28.38 6.07
C THR A 226 -3.76 -29.69 5.30
N LEU A 227 -4.76 -29.98 4.48
CA LEU A 227 -4.80 -31.17 3.64
C LEU A 227 -3.71 -31.13 2.55
N THR A 228 -3.43 -29.96 1.99
CA THR A 228 -2.34 -29.76 1.02
C THR A 228 -1.01 -30.16 1.63
N LEU A 229 -0.69 -29.66 2.83
CA LEU A 229 0.54 -30.02 3.54
C LEU A 229 0.60 -31.52 3.86
N ALA A 230 -0.50 -32.12 4.30
CA ALA A 230 -0.56 -33.56 4.58
C ALA A 230 -0.30 -34.40 3.31
N LEU A 231 -0.88 -34.01 2.18
CA LEU A 231 -0.69 -34.69 0.89
C LEU A 231 0.72 -34.49 0.33
N VAL A 232 1.31 -33.29 0.47
CA VAL A 232 2.72 -33.06 0.14
C VAL A 232 3.62 -33.98 0.96
N ASN A 233 3.38 -34.09 2.28
CA ASN A 233 4.11 -35.01 3.15
C ASN A 233 3.86 -36.49 2.78
N ALA A 234 2.73 -36.82 2.16
CA ALA A 234 2.43 -38.14 1.60
C ALA A 234 3.02 -38.36 0.19
N GLY A 235 3.89 -37.47 -0.29
CA GLY A 235 4.59 -37.60 -1.56
C GLY A 235 3.78 -37.13 -2.77
N PHE A 236 2.90 -36.15 -2.59
CA PHE A 236 2.35 -35.35 -3.69
C PHE A 236 3.29 -34.16 -3.96
N GLY A 237 3.40 -33.74 -5.21
CA GLY A 237 4.07 -32.49 -5.56
C GLY A 237 3.21 -31.29 -5.17
N PHE A 238 3.83 -30.24 -4.66
CA PHE A 238 3.17 -28.97 -4.38
C PHE A 238 3.08 -28.12 -5.66
N VAL A 239 1.93 -27.49 -5.91
CA VAL A 239 1.73 -26.56 -7.04
C VAL A 239 1.23 -25.20 -6.56
N SER A 240 0.12 -25.15 -5.82
CA SER A 240 -0.45 -23.92 -5.26
C SER A 240 -1.33 -24.22 -4.04
N ASP A 241 -1.52 -23.26 -3.14
CA ASP A 241 -2.45 -23.33 -2.00
C ASP A 241 -3.45 -22.17 -1.91
N ASP A 242 -3.36 -21.20 -2.83
CA ASP A 242 -4.14 -19.96 -2.81
C ASP A 242 -5.01 -19.85 -4.07
N VAL A 243 -4.43 -19.38 -5.17
CA VAL A 243 -5.08 -19.30 -6.48
C VAL A 243 -4.38 -20.25 -7.45
N THR A 244 -5.16 -21.05 -8.17
CA THR A 244 -4.69 -21.91 -9.26
C THR A 244 -5.23 -21.40 -10.57
N LEU A 245 -4.34 -21.09 -11.51
CA LEU A 245 -4.67 -20.71 -12.87
C LEU A 245 -4.68 -21.96 -13.77
N LEU A 246 -5.74 -22.13 -14.54
CA LEU A 246 -5.89 -23.20 -15.52
C LEU A 246 -5.86 -22.61 -16.93
N ASP A 247 -4.99 -23.17 -17.76
CA ASP A 247 -4.94 -22.89 -19.19
C ASP A 247 -5.84 -23.88 -19.96
N SER A 248 -6.09 -23.56 -21.22
CA SER A 248 -6.89 -24.34 -22.18
C SER A 248 -6.12 -25.51 -22.82
#